data_AF-A0A6G0L603-F1
#
_entry.id   AF-A0A6G0L603-F1
#
_cell.length_a   1.000
_cell.length_b   1.000
_cell.length_c   1.000
_cell.angle_alpha   90.00
_cell.angle_beta   90.00
_cell.angle_gamma   90.00
#
_symmetry.space_group_name_H-M   'P 1'
#
loop_
_entity.id
_entity.type
_entity.pdbx_description
1 polymer ?
#
loop_
_entity_poly.entity_id
_entity_poly.type
_entity_poly.pdbx_seq_one_letter_code
_entity_poly.pdbx_strand_id
1 'polypeptide(L)'
;MDGVWTTQVPTKLQWPKMMQFKHNRHLVDSAKSEAAWDKWLQAMQGETVLLLVYVYGVAIGKGQDLKEFEKACIVPEETDRAGATAESGLHEVVEKLQSKWGQVFQANAVVWRMWANHVTRNLNRSTWDAAIAEPPPAQVACLLQAADSCVEEHVANLSRSASMALDCVNASIAGNKQLRKDWKAFGRRLDDQDTALVTHKSDIEAFINGVLPPRDVID
;
A
#
# COMPACT_ATOMS: atom_id res chain seq x y z
N MET A 1 6.98 9.35 35.87
CA MET A 1 5.76 9.32 35.04
C MET A 1 5.02 10.58 35.37
N ASP A 2 4.81 11.44 34.38
CA ASP A 2 4.57 12.88 34.55
C ASP A 2 3.15 13.24 35.03
N GLY A 3 2.46 12.32 35.71
CA GLY A 3 1.11 12.53 36.23
C GLY A 3 0.01 12.69 35.17
N VAL A 4 0.35 12.54 33.88
CA VAL A 4 -0.61 12.70 32.77
C VAL A 4 -1.17 11.35 32.36
N TRP A 5 -2.50 11.23 32.38
CA TRP A 5 -3.23 10.08 31.86
C TRP A 5 -3.08 9.99 30.34
N THR A 6 -2.83 8.80 29.82
CA THR A 6 -2.69 8.54 28.37
C THR A 6 -3.33 7.20 28.01
N THR A 7 -3.68 7.04 26.73
CA THR A 7 -4.17 5.76 26.18
C THR A 7 -3.09 5.12 25.33
N GLN A 8 -2.96 3.79 25.45
CA GLN A 8 -2.04 3.00 24.66
C GLN A 8 -2.69 1.65 24.33
N VAL A 9 -2.44 1.13 23.14
CA VAL A 9 -2.85 -0.23 22.78
C VAL A 9 -1.97 -1.22 23.57
N PRO A 10 -2.54 -2.05 24.45
CA PRO A 10 -1.75 -2.93 25.30
C PRO A 10 -1.11 -4.06 24.48
N THR A 11 0.19 -4.21 24.62
CA THR A 11 0.94 -5.39 24.13
C THR A 11 0.82 -6.56 25.11
N LYS A 12 1.20 -7.78 24.68
CA LYS A 12 1.17 -8.98 25.54
C LYS A 12 1.94 -8.81 26.85
N LEU A 13 3.06 -8.07 26.83
CA LEU A 13 3.86 -7.77 28.02
C LEU A 13 3.13 -6.87 29.03
N GLN A 14 2.10 -6.16 28.60
CA GLN A 14 1.29 -5.26 29.44
C GLN A 14 0.02 -5.91 29.95
N TRP A 15 -0.29 -7.16 29.58
CA TRP A 15 -1.48 -7.88 30.08
C TRP A 15 -1.58 -7.97 31.61
N PRO A 16 -0.48 -8.11 32.39
CA PRO A 16 -0.55 -8.03 33.84
C PRO A 16 -1.06 -6.68 34.38
N LYS A 17 -1.00 -5.61 33.57
CA LYS A 17 -1.58 -4.30 33.89
C LYS A 17 -3.06 -4.19 33.51
N MET A 18 -3.60 -5.17 32.79
CA MET A 18 -4.99 -5.20 32.31
C MET A 18 -5.81 -6.29 32.98
N MET A 19 -5.17 -7.27 33.61
CA MET A 19 -5.82 -8.46 34.11
C MET A 19 -5.36 -8.78 35.53
N GLN A 20 -6.29 -9.23 36.37
CA GLN A 20 -5.98 -9.63 37.74
C GLN A 20 -6.83 -10.82 38.17
N PHE A 21 -6.21 -11.79 38.83
CA PHE A 21 -6.95 -12.90 39.43
C PHE A 21 -7.65 -12.45 40.72
N LYS A 22 -8.84 -13.01 40.96
CA LYS A 22 -9.60 -12.85 42.19
C LYS A 22 -10.05 -14.21 42.67
N HIS A 23 -9.73 -14.51 43.92
CA HIS A 23 -10.21 -15.70 44.61
C HIS A 23 -11.02 -15.26 45.84
N ASN A 24 -12.26 -15.76 45.95
CA ASN A 24 -13.22 -15.29 46.95
C ASN A 24 -13.35 -13.75 46.96
N ARG A 25 -13.03 -13.10 48.09
CA ARG A 25 -13.09 -11.65 48.25
C ARG A 25 -11.73 -10.95 48.07
N HIS A 26 -10.68 -11.69 47.70
CA HIS A 26 -9.32 -11.17 47.65
C HIS A 26 -8.77 -11.10 46.22
N LEU A 27 -8.20 -9.94 45.87
CA LEU A 27 -7.43 -9.78 44.65
C LEU A 27 -6.06 -10.43 44.85
N VAL A 28 -5.61 -11.12 43.81
CA VAL A 28 -4.29 -11.76 43.78
C VAL A 28 -3.28 -10.75 43.27
N ASP A 29 -2.22 -10.55 44.04
CA ASP A 29 -1.09 -9.74 43.63
C ASP A 29 -0.39 -10.36 42.41
N SER A 30 -0.30 -9.60 41.32
CA SER A 30 0.31 -10.02 40.06
C SER A 30 1.83 -9.93 40.06
N ALA A 31 2.44 -9.25 41.04
CA ALA A 31 3.89 -9.07 41.17
C ALA A 31 4.60 -10.22 41.91
N LYS A 32 3.94 -11.37 42.06
CA LYS A 32 4.51 -12.56 42.70
C LYS A 32 5.71 -13.09 41.91
N SER A 33 6.70 -13.59 42.64
CA SER A 33 7.77 -14.40 42.05
C SER A 33 7.22 -15.72 41.50
N GLU A 34 7.96 -16.35 40.59
CA GLU A 34 7.58 -17.64 39.99
C GLU A 34 7.32 -18.71 41.06
N ALA A 35 8.22 -18.85 42.05
CA ALA A 35 8.01 -19.79 43.16
C ALA A 35 6.76 -19.48 44.01
N ALA A 36 6.34 -18.22 44.09
CA ALA A 36 5.09 -17.84 44.76
C ALA A 36 3.86 -18.13 43.89
N TRP A 37 3.99 -18.03 42.56
CA TRP A 37 2.97 -18.46 41.61
C TRP A 37 2.75 -19.98 41.66
N ASP A 38 3.82 -20.78 41.68
CA ASP A 38 3.71 -22.25 41.74
C ASP A 38 2.97 -22.73 42.99
N LYS A 39 3.34 -22.18 44.16
CA LYS A 39 2.65 -22.47 45.42
C LYS A 39 1.18 -22.05 45.38
N TRP A 40 0.89 -20.90 44.77
CA TRP A 40 -0.49 -20.43 44.63
C TRP A 40 -1.29 -21.34 43.70
N LEU A 41 -0.72 -21.77 42.57
CA LEU A 41 -1.38 -22.70 41.63
C LEU A 41 -1.70 -24.04 42.29
N GLN A 42 -0.78 -24.60 43.07
CA GLN A 42 -1.04 -25.82 43.85
C GLN A 42 -2.17 -25.62 44.87
N ALA A 43 -2.18 -24.48 45.58
CA ALA A 43 -3.20 -24.16 46.58
C ALA A 43 -4.60 -23.91 45.97
N MET A 44 -4.68 -23.48 44.70
CA MET A 44 -5.94 -23.24 43.99
C MET A 44 -6.42 -24.48 43.21
N GLN A 45 -5.77 -25.64 43.36
CA GLN A 45 -6.17 -26.84 42.63
C GLN A 45 -7.58 -27.28 43.04
N GLY A 46 -8.50 -27.32 42.07
CA GLY A 46 -9.91 -27.64 42.31
C GLY A 46 -10.77 -26.46 42.74
N GLU A 47 -10.17 -25.29 42.98
CA GLU A 47 -10.88 -24.05 43.32
C GLU A 47 -11.27 -23.26 42.07
N THR A 48 -12.34 -22.46 42.18
CA THR A 48 -12.75 -21.53 41.11
C THR A 48 -12.11 -20.16 41.33
N VAL A 49 -11.28 -19.72 40.39
CA VAL A 49 -10.66 -18.39 40.39
C VAL A 49 -11.24 -17.55 39.26
N LEU A 50 -11.55 -16.29 39.54
CA LEU A 50 -12.01 -15.33 38.54
C LEU A 50 -10.81 -14.60 37.92
N LEU A 51 -10.82 -14.45 36.59
CA LEU A 51 -9.95 -13.52 35.90
C LEU A 51 -10.72 -12.24 35.62
N LEU A 52 -10.33 -11.14 36.27
CA LEU A 52 -10.87 -9.81 35.99
C LEU A 52 -10.08 -9.20 34.85
N VAL A 53 -10.77 -8.71 33.81
CA VAL A 53 -10.19 -7.96 32.69
C VAL A 53 -10.68 -6.53 32.78
N TYR A 54 -9.76 -5.61 32.99
CA TYR A 54 -10.04 -4.18 33.18
C TYR A 54 -10.01 -3.47 31.84
N VAL A 55 -11.04 -2.69 31.54
CA VAL A 55 -11.14 -1.94 30.26
C VAL A 55 -10.01 -0.93 30.11
N TYR A 56 -9.61 -0.25 31.19
CA TYR A 56 -8.60 0.80 31.21
C TYR A 56 -7.35 0.45 32.05
N GLY A 57 -7.25 -0.81 32.48
CA GLY A 57 -6.15 -1.31 33.30
C GLY A 57 -6.35 -1.15 34.81
N VAL A 58 -5.46 -1.79 35.56
CA VAL A 58 -5.50 -1.93 37.03
C VAL A 58 -5.06 -0.67 37.78
N ALA A 59 -4.48 0.32 37.08
CA ALA A 59 -4.02 1.57 37.68
C ALA A 59 -5.18 2.48 38.13
N ILE A 60 -6.37 2.28 37.57
CA ILE A 60 -7.58 2.99 37.99
C ILE A 60 -8.14 2.30 39.25
N GLY A 61 -7.68 2.75 40.41
CA GLY A 61 -8.02 2.12 41.70
C GLY A 61 -9.28 2.71 42.35
N LYS A 62 -9.61 3.97 42.06
CA LYS A 62 -10.74 4.69 42.66
C LYS A 62 -11.63 5.32 41.61
N GLY A 63 -12.88 5.59 41.99
CA GLY A 63 -13.83 6.29 41.11
C GLY A 63 -13.38 7.70 40.73
N GLN A 64 -12.54 8.35 41.52
CA GLN A 64 -11.95 9.65 41.18
C GLN A 64 -10.92 9.52 40.05
N ASP A 65 -10.01 8.54 40.14
CA ASP A 65 -9.02 8.24 39.11
C ASP A 65 -9.70 7.93 37.77
N LEU A 66 -10.83 7.20 37.82
CA LEU A 66 -11.61 6.90 36.61
C LEU A 66 -12.16 8.17 35.97
N LYS A 67 -12.74 9.08 36.75
CA LYS A 67 -13.28 10.34 36.22
C LYS A 67 -12.20 11.22 35.62
N GLU A 68 -11.04 11.29 36.26
CA GLU A 68 -9.89 12.06 35.76
C GLU A 68 -9.34 11.45 34.47
N PHE A 69 -9.22 10.13 34.41
CA PHE A 69 -8.83 9.42 33.20
C PHE A 69 -9.83 9.61 32.06
N GLU A 70 -11.13 9.43 32.33
CA GLU A 70 -12.18 9.59 31.33
C GLU A 70 -12.19 11.01 30.76
N LYS A 71 -12.08 12.03 31.62
CA LYS A 71 -11.99 13.43 31.19
C LYS A 71 -10.73 13.70 30.35
N ALA A 72 -9.61 13.09 30.68
CA ALA A 72 -8.35 13.32 29.99
C ALA A 72 -8.25 12.58 28.65
N CYS A 73 -8.82 11.38 28.56
CA CYS A 73 -8.50 10.43 27.49
C CYS A 73 -9.69 9.91 26.68
N ILE A 74 -10.90 9.90 27.26
CA ILE A 74 -12.06 9.23 26.67
C ILE A 74 -13.07 10.25 26.17
N VAL A 75 -13.49 11.18 27.02
CA VAL A 75 -14.51 12.18 26.71
C VAL A 75 -13.88 13.31 25.87
N PRO A 76 -14.61 13.91 24.90
CA PRO A 76 -14.13 15.10 24.21
C PRO A 76 -13.95 16.24 25.22
N GLU A 77 -12.93 17.08 25.03
CA GLU A 77 -12.62 18.17 25.96
C GLU A 77 -13.81 19.14 26.12
N GLU A 78 -14.49 19.40 25.00
CA GLU A 78 -15.65 20.26 24.95
C GLU A 78 -16.78 19.58 24.16
N THR A 79 -17.99 19.70 24.67
CA THR A 79 -19.22 19.29 23.98
C THR A 79 -20.15 20.49 23.83
N ASP A 80 -20.91 20.52 22.74
CA ASP A 80 -21.89 21.56 22.50
C ASP A 80 -23.16 21.39 23.37
N ARG A 81 -24.12 22.29 23.21
CA ARG A 81 -25.38 22.26 23.98
C ARG A 81 -26.22 20.99 23.73
N ALA A 82 -25.97 20.28 22.63
CA ALA A 82 -26.65 19.03 22.27
C ALA A 82 -25.85 17.79 22.72
N GLY A 83 -24.67 17.97 23.31
CA GLY A 83 -23.80 16.88 23.77
C GLY A 83 -22.93 16.28 22.66
N ALA A 84 -22.85 16.90 21.48
CA ALA A 84 -21.92 16.50 20.42
C ALA A 84 -20.53 17.12 20.67
N THR A 85 -19.49 16.59 20.02
CA THR A 85 -18.16 17.22 20.07
C THR A 85 -18.24 18.67 19.61
N ALA A 86 -17.69 19.59 20.40
CA ALA A 86 -17.69 21.01 20.08
C ALA A 86 -16.90 21.31 18.80
N GLU A 87 -17.14 22.50 18.22
CA GLU A 87 -16.50 22.94 16.98
C GLU A 87 -14.95 22.98 17.10
N SER A 88 -14.42 23.28 18.28
CA SER A 88 -12.98 23.23 18.59
C SER A 88 -12.39 21.84 18.34
N GLY A 89 -13.04 20.80 18.89
CA GLY A 89 -12.63 19.40 18.68
C GLY A 89 -12.85 18.93 17.25
N LEU A 90 -13.93 19.35 16.58
CA LEU A 90 -14.13 19.05 15.16
C LEU A 90 -13.04 19.67 14.29
N HIS A 91 -12.61 20.89 14.60
CA HIS A 91 -11.53 21.55 13.87
C HIS A 91 -10.20 20.80 14.02
N GLU A 92 -9.85 20.36 15.23
CA GLU A 92 -8.66 19.52 15.48
C GLU A 92 -8.67 18.25 14.59
N VAL A 93 -9.82 17.57 14.52
CA VAL A 93 -9.96 16.36 13.70
C VAL A 93 -9.88 16.68 12.20
N VAL A 94 -10.45 17.81 11.75
CA VAL A 94 -10.33 18.26 10.36
C VAL A 94 -8.87 18.52 9.99
N GLU A 95 -8.11 19.23 10.82
CA GLU A 95 -6.68 19.51 10.58
C GLU A 95 -5.88 18.20 10.47
N LYS A 96 -6.12 17.25 11.36
CA LYS A 96 -5.48 15.93 11.32
C LYS A 96 -5.85 15.14 10.06
N LEU A 97 -7.11 15.13 9.67
CA LEU A 97 -7.57 14.49 8.43
C LEU A 97 -6.91 15.11 7.20
N GLN A 98 -6.86 16.44 7.10
CA GLN A 98 -6.23 17.14 5.99
C GLN A 98 -4.71 16.92 5.97
N SER A 99 -4.06 16.89 7.12
CA SER A 99 -2.64 16.54 7.23
C SER A 99 -2.36 15.12 6.73
N LYS A 100 -3.20 14.15 7.10
CA LYS A 100 -3.03 12.74 6.71
C LYS A 100 -3.38 12.48 5.24
N TRP A 101 -4.44 13.10 4.74
CA TRP A 101 -5.09 12.72 3.49
C TRP A 101 -5.13 13.80 2.41
N GLY A 102 -4.76 15.05 2.73
CA GLY A 102 -4.87 16.19 1.81
C GLY A 102 -4.00 16.10 0.54
N GLN A 103 -2.99 15.24 0.54
CA GLN A 103 -2.21 14.93 -0.67
C GLN A 103 -2.89 13.91 -1.60
N VAL A 104 -3.82 13.12 -1.06
CA VAL A 104 -4.55 12.08 -1.80
C VAL A 104 -5.89 12.61 -2.25
N PHE A 105 -6.59 13.30 -1.35
CA PHE A 105 -7.94 13.79 -1.56
C PHE A 105 -8.01 15.31 -1.45
N GLN A 106 -8.81 15.89 -2.33
CA GLN A 106 -9.28 17.27 -2.24
C GLN A 106 -10.79 17.30 -2.05
N ALA A 107 -11.26 18.22 -1.22
CA ALA A 107 -12.68 18.46 -1.01
C ALA A 107 -12.94 19.81 -0.35
N ASN A 108 -14.18 20.27 -0.46
CA ASN A 108 -14.66 21.46 0.25
C ASN A 108 -14.61 21.27 1.77
N ALA A 109 -14.47 22.37 2.51
CA ALA A 109 -14.39 22.36 3.98
C ALA A 109 -15.57 21.62 4.64
N VAL A 110 -16.77 21.65 4.04
CA VAL A 110 -17.96 20.94 4.53
C VAL A 110 -17.78 19.42 4.48
N VAL A 111 -17.13 18.89 3.45
CA VAL A 111 -16.89 17.45 3.31
C VAL A 111 -15.87 16.96 4.33
N TRP A 112 -14.80 17.73 4.55
CA TRP A 112 -13.85 17.46 5.63
C TRP A 112 -14.52 17.47 7.01
N ARG A 113 -15.39 18.47 7.27
CA ARG A 113 -16.21 18.49 8.50
C ARG A 113 -17.15 17.30 8.60
N MET A 114 -17.72 16.82 7.50
CA MET A 114 -18.59 15.64 7.50
C MET A 114 -17.82 14.38 7.90
N TRP A 115 -16.58 14.25 7.43
CA TRP A 115 -15.70 13.16 7.84
C TRP A 115 -15.26 13.30 9.31
N ALA A 116 -14.87 14.49 9.74
CA ALA A 116 -14.53 14.75 11.14
C ALA A 116 -15.70 14.40 12.07
N ASN A 117 -16.92 14.81 11.72
CA ASN A 117 -18.13 14.44 12.46
C ASN A 117 -18.34 12.93 12.52
N HIS A 118 -18.04 12.20 11.44
CA HIS A 118 -18.11 10.73 11.46
C HIS A 118 -17.11 10.14 12.46
N VAL A 119 -15.88 10.64 12.50
CA VAL A 119 -14.82 10.22 13.43
C VAL A 119 -15.22 10.51 14.88
N THR A 120 -15.74 11.71 15.16
CA THR A 120 -16.02 12.15 16.53
C THR A 120 -17.36 11.66 17.08
N ARG A 121 -18.21 11.06 16.24
CA ARG A 121 -19.60 10.67 16.56
C ARG A 121 -19.74 9.79 17.80
N ASN A 122 -18.77 8.93 18.08
CA ASN A 122 -18.81 8.00 19.21
C ASN A 122 -18.42 8.66 20.55
N LEU A 123 -18.01 9.94 20.53
CA LEU A 123 -17.52 10.71 21.69
C LEU A 123 -16.36 10.05 22.44
N ASN A 124 -15.66 9.11 21.82
CA ASN A 124 -14.52 8.42 22.42
C ASN A 124 -13.24 8.89 21.75
N ARG A 125 -12.60 9.91 22.35
CA ARG A 125 -11.37 10.53 21.84
C ARG A 125 -10.25 9.53 21.63
N SER A 126 -10.16 8.49 22.47
CA SER A 126 -9.13 7.44 22.33
C SER A 126 -9.19 6.66 21.01
N THR A 127 -10.30 6.77 20.26
CA THR A 127 -10.49 6.09 18.97
C THR A 127 -10.24 6.98 17.76
N TRP A 128 -10.13 8.30 17.96
CA TRP A 128 -10.12 9.25 16.84
C TRP A 128 -8.90 9.10 15.95
N ASP A 129 -7.70 9.02 16.52
CA ASP A 129 -6.46 8.90 15.72
C ASP A 129 -6.45 7.60 14.88
N ALA A 130 -7.00 6.51 15.44
CA ALA A 130 -7.17 5.26 14.69
C ALA A 130 -8.18 5.44 13.53
N ALA A 131 -9.33 6.05 13.79
CA ALA A 131 -10.34 6.31 12.77
C ALA A 131 -9.87 7.31 11.69
N ILE A 132 -8.97 8.24 12.02
CA ILE A 132 -8.33 9.15 11.07
C ILE A 132 -7.34 8.41 10.16
N ALA A 133 -6.70 7.35 10.65
CA ALA A 133 -5.77 6.54 9.86
C ALA A 133 -6.49 5.63 8.84
N GLU A 134 -7.77 5.35 9.05
CA GLU A 134 -8.60 4.56 8.14
C GLU A 134 -9.05 5.41 6.92
N PRO A 135 -9.29 4.76 5.77
CA PRO A 135 -9.80 5.44 4.58
C PRO A 135 -11.19 6.05 4.83
N PRO A 136 -11.61 7.02 3.99
CA PRO A 136 -12.89 7.70 4.17
C PRO A 136 -14.07 6.73 4.11
N PRO A 137 -15.08 6.88 4.97
CA PRO A 137 -16.30 6.08 4.90
C PRO A 137 -17.00 6.32 3.56
N ALA A 138 -17.72 5.31 3.04
CA ALA A 138 -18.29 5.33 1.69
C ALA A 138 -19.11 6.60 1.36
N GLN A 139 -19.88 7.09 2.33
CA GLN A 139 -20.68 8.31 2.22
C GLN A 139 -19.87 9.61 2.05
N VAL A 140 -18.63 9.64 2.55
CA VAL A 140 -17.70 10.76 2.38
C VAL A 140 -16.88 10.53 1.12
N ALA A 141 -16.45 9.29 0.86
CA ALA A 141 -15.60 8.94 -0.27
C ALA A 141 -16.20 9.38 -1.61
N CYS A 142 -17.52 9.30 -1.78
CA CYS A 142 -18.19 9.75 -3.00
C CYS A 142 -18.18 11.28 -3.23
N LEU A 143 -17.79 12.06 -2.22
CA LEU A 143 -17.70 13.52 -2.26
C LEU A 143 -16.26 14.03 -2.33
N LEU A 144 -15.28 13.13 -2.28
CA LEU A 144 -13.86 13.46 -2.38
C LEU A 144 -13.41 13.39 -3.84
N GLN A 145 -12.51 14.30 -4.22
CA GLN A 145 -11.81 14.29 -5.51
C GLN A 145 -10.35 13.89 -5.30
N ALA A 146 -9.70 13.35 -6.32
CA ALA A 146 -8.26 13.16 -6.29
C ALA A 146 -7.57 14.53 -6.22
N ALA A 147 -6.49 14.64 -5.45
CA ALA A 147 -5.72 15.88 -5.41
C ALA A 147 -5.08 16.19 -6.76
N ASP A 148 -5.01 17.47 -7.14
CA ASP A 148 -4.42 17.92 -8.42
C ASP A 148 -3.00 17.37 -8.61
N SER A 149 -2.19 17.36 -7.56
CA SER A 149 -0.84 16.78 -7.59
C SER A 149 -0.83 15.30 -7.96
N CYS A 150 -1.83 14.54 -7.49
CA CYS A 150 -1.98 13.12 -7.83
C CYS A 150 -2.39 12.94 -9.30
N VAL A 151 -3.27 13.81 -9.81
CA VAL A 151 -3.69 13.80 -11.22
C VAL A 151 -2.52 14.20 -12.13
N GLU A 152 -1.78 15.24 -11.78
CA GLU A 152 -0.58 15.69 -12.50
C GLU A 152 0.49 14.61 -12.55
N GLU A 153 0.78 13.96 -11.42
CA GLU A 153 1.72 12.85 -11.36
C GLU A 153 1.27 11.68 -12.26
N HIS A 154 -0.03 11.35 -12.25
CA HIS A 154 -0.59 10.31 -13.10
C HIS A 154 -0.45 10.66 -14.60
N VAL A 155 -0.79 11.88 -14.99
CA VAL A 155 -0.64 12.38 -16.37
C VAL A 155 0.83 12.38 -16.80
N ALA A 156 1.75 12.80 -15.93
CA ALA A 156 3.18 12.80 -16.21
C ALA A 156 3.70 11.36 -16.43
N ASN A 157 3.24 10.41 -15.61
CA ASN A 157 3.62 9.00 -15.73
C ASN A 157 3.06 8.38 -17.02
N LEU A 158 1.80 8.65 -17.37
CA LEU A 158 1.22 8.22 -18.64
C LEU A 158 1.95 8.81 -19.84
N SER A 159 2.27 10.11 -19.79
CA SER A 159 3.01 10.79 -20.86
C SER A 159 4.40 10.18 -21.04
N ARG A 160 5.11 9.87 -19.95
CA ARG A 160 6.41 9.19 -19.98
C ARG A 160 6.29 7.80 -20.60
N SER A 161 5.29 7.03 -20.21
CA SER A 161 5.04 5.69 -20.76
C SER A 161 4.72 5.74 -22.25
N ALA A 162 3.88 6.68 -22.69
CA ALA A 162 3.56 6.87 -24.10
C ALA A 162 4.79 7.25 -24.94
N SER A 163 5.63 8.15 -24.44
CA SER A 163 6.89 8.52 -25.11
C SER A 163 7.83 7.32 -25.25
N MET A 164 7.99 6.50 -24.21
CA MET A 164 8.81 5.28 -24.29
C MET A 164 8.26 4.29 -25.33
N ALA A 165 6.95 4.08 -25.38
CA ALA A 165 6.33 3.22 -26.37
C ALA A 165 6.55 3.75 -27.80
N LEU A 166 6.44 5.05 -28.00
CA LEU A 166 6.70 5.70 -29.29
C LEU A 166 8.16 5.52 -29.73
N ASP A 167 9.11 5.67 -28.80
CA ASP A 167 10.54 5.45 -29.08
C ASP A 167 10.81 4.01 -29.51
N CYS A 168 10.20 3.02 -28.84
CA CYS A 168 10.30 1.61 -29.23
C CYS A 168 9.76 1.36 -30.65
N VAL A 169 8.63 1.99 -31.00
CA VAL A 169 8.04 1.88 -32.34
C VAL A 169 8.95 2.54 -33.38
N ASN A 170 9.47 3.74 -33.09
CA ASN A 170 10.40 4.44 -33.99
C ASN A 170 11.69 3.65 -34.23
N ALA A 171 12.28 3.08 -33.17
CA ALA A 171 13.45 2.20 -33.28
C ALA A 171 13.15 0.97 -34.15
N SER A 172 11.97 0.36 -33.98
CA SER A 172 11.53 -0.79 -34.77
C SER A 172 11.29 -0.43 -36.25
N ILE A 173 10.74 0.76 -36.53
CA ILE A 173 10.61 1.29 -37.90
C ILE A 173 11.99 1.50 -38.53
N ALA A 174 12.94 2.07 -37.80
CA ALA A 174 14.31 2.26 -38.27
C ALA A 174 15.00 0.92 -38.56
N GLY A 175 14.87 -0.05 -37.66
CA GLY A 175 15.36 -1.42 -37.85
C GLY A 175 14.77 -2.10 -39.09
N ASN A 176 13.45 -1.98 -39.30
CA ASN A 176 12.79 -2.51 -40.50
C ASN A 176 13.29 -1.84 -41.79
N LYS A 177 13.53 -0.53 -41.76
CA LYS A 177 14.13 0.17 -42.91
C LYS A 177 15.53 -0.35 -43.22
N GLN A 178 16.33 -0.64 -42.19
CA GLN A 178 17.65 -1.22 -42.37
C GLN A 178 17.57 -2.64 -42.94
N LEU A 179 16.72 -3.49 -42.38
CA LEU A 179 16.51 -4.85 -42.88
C LEU A 179 16.09 -4.87 -44.36
N ARG A 180 15.22 -3.94 -44.78
CA ARG A 180 14.85 -3.79 -46.19
C ARG A 180 16.03 -3.40 -47.08
N LYS A 181 16.96 -2.56 -46.60
CA LYS A 181 18.17 -2.21 -47.35
C LYS A 181 19.09 -3.43 -47.49
N ASP A 182 19.27 -4.17 -46.40
CA ASP A 182 20.13 -5.36 -46.38
C ASP A 182 19.58 -6.46 -47.28
N TRP A 183 18.26 -6.67 -47.29
CA TRP A 183 17.58 -7.59 -48.20
C TRP A 183 17.81 -7.23 -49.66
N LYS A 184 17.68 -5.95 -50.03
CA LYS A 184 17.98 -5.48 -51.40
C LYS A 184 19.44 -5.69 -51.78
N ALA A 185 20.38 -5.50 -50.84
CA ALA A 185 21.79 -5.76 -51.09
C ALA A 185 22.09 -7.25 -51.23
N PHE A 186 21.39 -8.12 -50.50
CA PHE A 186 21.46 -9.56 -50.69
C PHE A 186 20.93 -9.97 -52.06
N GLY A 187 19.77 -9.45 -52.48
CA GLY A 187 19.21 -9.71 -53.82
C GLY A 187 20.20 -9.39 -54.93
N ARG A 188 20.81 -8.20 -54.92
CA ARG A 188 21.83 -7.83 -55.91
C ARG A 188 23.00 -8.82 -55.98
N ARG A 189 23.50 -9.27 -54.81
CA ARG A 189 24.59 -10.26 -54.77
C ARG A 189 24.18 -11.60 -55.37
N LEU A 190 22.93 -11.99 -55.21
CA LEU A 190 22.39 -13.23 -55.79
C LEU A 190 22.26 -13.11 -57.31
N ASP A 191 21.79 -11.96 -57.81
CA ASP A 191 21.73 -11.67 -59.25
C ASP A 191 23.14 -11.69 -59.89
N ASP A 192 24.14 -11.10 -59.21
CA ASP A 192 25.54 -11.12 -59.66
C ASP A 192 26.08 -12.56 -59.74
N GLN A 193 25.74 -13.40 -58.75
CA GLN A 193 26.12 -14.82 -58.73
C GLN A 193 25.46 -15.62 -59.85
N ASP A 194 24.18 -15.41 -60.11
CA ASP A 194 23.46 -16.09 -61.19
C ASP A 194 24.06 -15.74 -62.55
N THR A 195 24.36 -14.46 -62.77
CA THR A 195 25.04 -13.98 -63.98
C THR A 195 26.41 -14.64 -64.17
N ALA A 196 27.20 -14.74 -63.09
CA ALA A 196 28.50 -15.41 -63.12
C ALA A 196 28.38 -16.91 -63.43
N LEU A 197 27.39 -17.60 -62.85
CA LEU A 197 27.15 -19.02 -63.13
C LEU A 197 26.71 -19.27 -64.57
N VAL A 198 25.83 -18.42 -65.12
CA VAL A 198 25.43 -18.49 -66.54
C VAL A 198 26.64 -18.30 -67.45
N THR A 199 27.52 -17.35 -67.12
CA THR A 199 28.76 -17.10 -67.87
C THR A 199 29.69 -18.32 -67.82
N HIS A 200 29.98 -18.83 -66.62
CA HIS A 200 30.81 -20.02 -66.44
C HIS A 200 30.22 -21.25 -67.16
N LYS A 201 28.90 -21.42 -67.14
CA LYS A 201 28.22 -22.48 -67.89
C LYS A 201 28.47 -22.33 -69.39
N SER A 202 28.29 -21.13 -69.94
CA SER A 202 28.53 -20.85 -71.36
C SER A 202 29.98 -21.12 -71.75
N ASP A 203 30.95 -20.75 -70.90
CA ASP A 203 32.37 -21.00 -71.14
C ASP A 203 32.68 -22.51 -71.17
N ILE A 204 32.10 -23.28 -70.25
CA ILE A 204 32.22 -24.74 -70.20
C ILE A 204 31.58 -25.38 -71.45
N GLU A 205 30.37 -24.96 -71.84
CA GLU A 205 29.69 -25.46 -73.04
C GLU A 205 30.49 -25.17 -74.32
N ALA A 206 31.07 -23.97 -74.44
CA ALA A 206 31.95 -23.61 -75.56
C ALA A 206 33.21 -24.47 -75.59
N PHE A 207 33.84 -24.72 -74.44
CA PHE A 207 34.99 -25.61 -74.32
C PHE A 207 34.65 -27.04 -74.77
N ILE A 208 33.54 -27.61 -74.30
CA ILE A 208 33.06 -28.94 -74.71
C ILE A 208 32.88 -29.01 -76.23
N ASN A 209 32.27 -27.99 -76.83
CA ASN A 209 32.04 -27.94 -78.27
C ASN A 209 33.34 -27.78 -79.09
N GLY A 210 34.34 -27.07 -78.56
CA GLY A 210 35.63 -26.87 -79.21
C GLY A 210 36.60 -28.06 -79.10
N VAL A 211 36.38 -28.96 -78.14
CA VAL A 211 37.21 -30.17 -77.93
C VAL A 211 36.69 -31.38 -78.73
N LEU A 212 35.47 -31.33 -79.26
CA LEU A 212 34.97 -32.36 -80.18
C LEU A 212 35.73 -32.29 -81.52
N PRO A 213 36.42 -33.36 -81.97
CA PRO A 213 37.02 -33.38 -83.29
C PRO A 213 35.94 -33.26 -84.37
N PRO A 214 36.27 -32.80 -85.60
CA PRO A 214 35.31 -32.81 -86.69
C PRO A 214 34.75 -34.23 -86.80
N ARG A 215 33.42 -34.37 -86.83
CA ARG A 215 32.83 -35.64 -87.25
C ARG A 215 33.35 -35.88 -88.67
N ASP A 216 34.20 -36.89 -88.83
CA ASP A 216 34.61 -37.38 -90.13
C ASP A 216 33.34 -37.66 -90.94
N VAL A 217 33.19 -36.92 -92.04
CA VAL A 217 32.28 -37.30 -93.10
C VAL A 217 32.94 -38.48 -93.79
N ILE A 218 32.42 -39.69 -93.55
CA ILE A 218 32.71 -40.87 -94.34
C ILE A 218 31.41 -41.21 -95.09
N ASP A 219 31.49 -41.20 -96.42
CA ASP A 219 30.49 -41.74 -97.36
C ASP A 219 30.13 -43.20 -97.06
#